data_AF-A0A9P5NAY1-F1
#
_entry.id   AF-A0A9P5NAY1-F1
#
_cell.length_a   1.000
_cell.length_b   1.000
_cell.length_c   1.000
_cell.angle_alpha   90.00
_cell.angle_beta   90.00
_cell.angle_gamma   90.00
#
_symmetry.space_group_name_H-M   'P 1'
#
loop_
_entity.id
_entity.type
_entity.pdbx_description
1 polymer ?
#
loop_
_entity_poly.entity_id
_entity_poly.type
_entity_poly.pdbx_seq_one_letter_code
_entity_poly.pdbx_strand_id
1 'polypeptide(L)'
;MTDSTSAVAPGAGAGGAGSASTSKETSPSTSAGASAVPAAEARPSAAAIPGETGEKVKYVRITTHGKMKTWIANSLLFFEDLDEEKSVVFHTLPTAIDPSTYPSSSSPQPAERSGGGKDTSKPSPAPNTSITITSKAASSTTDLIPRLLSVVEILKREFMKKLEEKRSPRMKGLEQYNELGSVEALRVTVSDVAVENAVDDAGKGQGQGQEEAEKQRSERILQALSGKNYPRQSQTPYMRITLSLAERPDLVERGATYISTTCYSQALKSGKARAKKRAKKAQVLALEEAKKAIGEASAEPAASTAAPAEKKARS
;
A
#
# COMPACT_ATOMS: atom_id res chain seq x y z
N MET A 1 43.75 15.60 -22.89
CA MET A 1 43.81 15.71 -24.35
C MET A 1 43.71 14.32 -24.94
N THR A 2 42.48 13.83 -25.15
CA THR A 2 42.19 12.73 -26.09
C THR A 2 40.70 12.86 -26.40
N ASP A 3 40.42 13.51 -27.52
CA ASP A 3 39.11 13.56 -28.16
C ASP A 3 38.67 12.15 -28.56
N SER A 4 37.39 11.84 -28.36
CA SER A 4 36.75 10.67 -28.96
C SER A 4 35.36 11.05 -29.42
N THR A 5 35.35 11.52 -30.66
CA THR A 5 34.20 11.67 -31.56
C THR A 5 33.72 10.31 -32.07
N SER A 6 32.41 10.03 -31.98
CA SER A 6 31.73 8.99 -32.77
C SER A 6 30.22 9.32 -32.77
N ALA A 7 29.75 9.99 -33.80
CA ALA A 7 29.06 9.40 -34.97
C ALA A 7 27.54 9.34 -34.77
N VAL A 8 26.88 10.41 -35.24
CA VAL A 8 25.43 10.56 -35.40
C VAL A 8 25.02 9.89 -36.71
N ALA A 9 24.00 9.02 -36.67
CA ALA A 9 23.33 8.51 -37.86
C ALA A 9 21.88 9.05 -37.91
N PRO A 10 21.44 9.66 -39.02
CA PRO A 10 20.05 10.06 -39.21
C PRO A 10 19.26 8.93 -39.89
N GLY A 11 18.30 8.35 -39.16
CA GLY A 11 17.36 7.36 -39.68
C GLY A 11 16.03 8.00 -40.04
N ALA A 12 15.86 8.34 -41.32
CA ALA A 12 14.61 8.73 -41.95
C ALA A 12 13.62 7.55 -41.99
N GLY A 13 12.33 7.83 -41.82
CA GLY A 13 11.27 6.82 -41.90
C GLY A 13 9.88 7.43 -41.87
N ALA A 14 9.49 8.00 -43.00
CA ALA A 14 8.15 8.50 -43.29
C ALA A 14 7.10 7.37 -43.38
N GLY A 15 5.84 7.72 -43.17
CA GLY A 15 4.71 7.02 -43.78
C GLY A 15 3.62 6.59 -42.81
N GLY A 16 2.40 7.09 -43.04
CA GLY A 16 1.21 6.50 -42.44
C GLY A 16 0.04 7.44 -42.23
N ALA A 17 -0.44 8.06 -43.31
CA ALA A 17 -1.72 8.77 -43.35
C ALA A 17 -2.91 7.80 -43.24
N GLY A 18 -4.03 8.30 -42.70
CA GLY A 18 -5.37 7.71 -42.81
C GLY A 18 -6.03 7.43 -41.46
N SER A 19 -7.31 7.68 -41.21
CA SER A 19 -8.40 8.42 -41.88
C SER A 19 -9.64 8.20 -41.01
N ALA A 20 -10.54 9.19 -40.99
CA ALA A 20 -11.99 9.10 -40.68
C ALA A 20 -12.39 8.65 -39.26
N SER A 21 -12.95 9.50 -38.39
CA SER A 21 -14.31 10.09 -38.41
C SER A 21 -15.44 9.06 -38.42
N THR A 22 -16.08 8.80 -37.27
CA THR A 22 -17.54 8.70 -37.21
C THR A 22 -18.03 8.92 -35.77
N SER A 23 -18.68 10.06 -35.57
CA SER A 23 -19.52 10.42 -34.44
C SER A 23 -20.79 9.57 -34.48
N LYS A 24 -21.23 9.05 -33.32
CA LYS A 24 -22.64 8.68 -33.14
C LYS A 24 -23.04 8.88 -31.69
N GLU A 25 -23.63 10.06 -31.46
CA GLU A 25 -24.54 10.34 -30.37
C GLU A 25 -25.70 9.34 -30.39
N THR A 26 -26.00 8.77 -29.23
CA THR A 26 -27.32 8.22 -28.92
C THR A 26 -27.56 8.40 -27.42
N SER A 27 -28.32 9.44 -27.10
CA SER A 27 -29.02 9.59 -25.84
C SER A 27 -30.20 8.61 -25.79
N PRO A 28 -30.52 8.06 -24.61
CA PRO A 28 -31.91 7.73 -24.31
C PRO A 28 -32.41 8.47 -23.08
N SER A 29 -33.50 9.18 -23.32
CA SER A 29 -34.48 9.64 -22.34
C SER A 29 -35.28 8.46 -21.79
N THR A 30 -35.39 8.36 -20.46
CA THR A 30 -36.40 7.52 -19.78
C THR A 30 -36.68 8.21 -18.44
N SER A 31 -37.76 8.99 -18.38
CA SER A 31 -39.11 8.58 -17.96
C SER A 31 -39.31 8.70 -16.45
N ALA A 32 -40.16 9.66 -16.10
CA ALA A 32 -40.72 9.85 -14.78
C ALA A 32 -41.47 8.59 -14.32
N GLY A 33 -41.16 8.14 -13.10
CA GLY A 33 -41.87 7.08 -12.40
C GLY A 33 -41.96 7.44 -10.93
N ALA A 34 -43.11 7.99 -10.53
CA ALA A 34 -43.49 8.16 -9.15
C ALA A 34 -43.73 6.79 -8.50
N SER A 35 -43.08 6.50 -7.38
CA SER A 35 -43.60 5.53 -6.41
C SER A 35 -42.89 5.57 -5.06
N ALA A 36 -43.75 5.66 -4.05
CA ALA A 36 -43.64 5.05 -2.73
C ALA A 36 -42.52 5.54 -1.79
N VAL A 37 -42.98 6.32 -0.81
CA VAL A 37 -42.44 6.44 0.55
C VAL A 37 -42.27 5.04 1.16
N PRO A 38 -41.14 4.75 1.82
CA PRO A 38 -41.20 4.01 3.06
C PRO A 38 -40.55 4.75 4.22
N ALA A 39 -41.10 4.44 5.39
CA ALA A 39 -40.83 4.98 6.70
C ALA A 39 -39.37 4.77 7.16
N ALA A 40 -38.86 5.82 7.81
CA ALA A 40 -37.98 5.78 8.98
C ALA A 40 -36.82 4.77 8.96
N GLU A 41 -35.71 5.16 8.31
CA GLU A 41 -34.41 4.56 8.53
C GLU A 41 -33.48 5.56 9.22
N ALA A 42 -32.80 5.08 10.27
CA ALA A 42 -32.05 5.86 11.24
C ALA A 42 -31.01 6.78 10.57
N ARG A 43 -31.04 8.06 10.95
CA ARG A 43 -29.99 9.04 10.63
C ARG A 43 -28.64 8.51 11.14
N PRO A 44 -27.65 8.20 10.27
CA PRO A 44 -26.29 8.02 10.74
C PRO A 44 -25.81 9.37 11.29
N SER A 45 -25.42 9.32 12.56
CA SER A 45 -24.80 10.39 13.33
C SER A 45 -23.82 11.19 12.49
N ALA A 46 -23.93 12.52 12.60
CA ALA A 46 -23.14 13.52 11.92
C ALA A 46 -21.67 13.10 11.78
N ALA A 47 -21.27 12.85 10.53
CA ALA A 47 -19.89 12.65 10.16
C ALA A 47 -19.10 13.89 10.62
N ALA A 48 -18.18 13.68 11.56
CA ALA A 48 -17.14 14.63 11.87
C ALA A 48 -16.49 15.02 10.54
N ILE A 49 -16.62 16.30 10.17
CA ILE A 49 -15.93 16.88 9.04
C ILE A 49 -14.44 16.63 9.31
N PRO A 50 -13.72 15.86 8.47
CA PRO A 50 -12.29 15.66 8.64
C PRO A 50 -11.64 17.02 8.39
N GLY A 51 -11.44 17.78 9.46
CA GLY A 51 -10.75 19.06 9.43
C GLY A 51 -9.39 18.88 8.80
N GLU A 52 -8.94 19.91 8.09
CA GLU A 52 -7.58 20.12 7.59
C GLU A 52 -6.57 19.95 8.73
N THR A 53 -6.28 18.71 9.05
CA THR A 53 -5.05 18.36 9.74
C THR A 53 -4.01 18.53 8.65
N GLY A 54 -3.21 19.59 8.73
CA GLY A 54 -2.06 19.86 7.86
C GLY A 54 -0.95 18.82 7.98
N GLU A 55 -1.34 17.55 8.16
CA GLU A 55 -0.48 16.39 8.29
C GLU A 55 0.07 16.07 6.89
N LYS A 56 1.33 16.44 6.68
CA LYS A 56 2.05 16.17 5.42
C LYS A 56 2.40 14.69 5.26
N VAL A 57 2.48 13.93 6.36
CA VAL A 57 2.91 12.53 6.35
C VAL A 57 1.93 11.67 7.14
N LYS A 58 1.27 10.73 6.47
CA LYS A 58 0.32 9.81 7.10
C LYS A 58 0.95 8.43 7.26
N TYR A 59 0.96 7.90 8.48
CA TYR A 59 1.49 6.58 8.78
C TYR A 59 0.38 5.52 8.82
N VAL A 60 0.58 4.40 8.13
CA VAL A 60 -0.38 3.28 8.05
C VAL A 60 0.31 1.96 8.37
N ARG A 61 -0.01 1.39 9.53
CA ARG A 61 0.44 0.05 9.90
C ARG A 61 -0.41 -1.02 9.22
N ILE A 62 0.23 -1.95 8.53
CA ILE A 62 -0.41 -3.15 8.03
C ILE A 62 -0.56 -4.16 9.17
N THR A 63 -1.76 -4.74 9.32
CA THR A 63 -2.06 -5.70 10.39
C THR A 63 -2.74 -6.96 9.84
N THR A 64 -2.71 -8.06 10.59
CA THR A 64 -3.29 -9.35 10.18
C THR A 64 -4.80 -9.27 9.92
N HIS A 65 -5.52 -8.50 10.74
CA HIS A 65 -6.98 -8.42 10.69
C HIS A 65 -7.52 -7.13 10.04
N GLY A 66 -6.65 -6.22 9.61
CA GLY A 66 -7.09 -4.95 9.03
C GLY A 66 -7.61 -5.10 7.59
N LYS A 67 -8.68 -4.40 7.24
CA LYS A 67 -9.29 -4.52 5.90
C LYS A 67 -8.47 -3.72 4.88
N MET A 68 -7.94 -4.40 3.86
CA MET A 68 -7.15 -3.76 2.79
C MET A 68 -7.91 -2.60 2.12
N LYS A 69 -9.20 -2.79 1.83
CA LYS A 69 -10.05 -1.78 1.20
C LYS A 69 -10.09 -0.47 2.00
N THR A 70 -10.09 -0.56 3.33
CA THR A 70 -10.12 0.63 4.21
C THR A 70 -8.82 1.40 4.14
N TRP A 71 -7.65 0.73 4.19
CA TRP A 71 -6.36 1.40 4.05
C TRP A 71 -6.23 2.09 2.68
N ILE A 72 -6.66 1.41 1.62
CA ILE A 72 -6.62 1.95 0.26
C ILE A 72 -7.53 3.18 0.15
N ALA A 73 -8.80 3.08 0.57
CA ALA A 73 -9.74 4.20 0.51
C ALA A 73 -9.25 5.41 1.31
N ASN A 74 -8.77 5.19 2.54
CA ASN A 74 -8.26 6.25 3.41
C ASN A 74 -6.98 6.92 2.88
N SER A 75 -6.21 6.21 2.06
CA SER A 75 -4.99 6.73 1.43
C SER A 75 -5.30 7.46 0.12
N LEU A 76 -6.27 6.97 -0.66
CA LEU A 76 -6.76 7.68 -1.84
C LEU A 76 -7.42 9.01 -1.48
N LEU A 77 -8.17 9.06 -0.37
CA LEU A 77 -8.73 10.31 0.16
C LEU A 77 -7.62 11.29 0.58
N PHE A 78 -6.53 10.78 1.16
CA PHE A 78 -5.40 11.61 1.56
C PHE A 78 -4.68 12.26 0.37
N PHE A 79 -4.64 11.60 -0.79
CA PHE A 79 -4.08 12.14 -2.03
C PHE A 79 -5.10 12.92 -2.89
N GLU A 80 -6.30 13.22 -2.40
CA GLU A 80 -7.34 13.90 -3.20
C GLU A 80 -6.95 15.33 -3.59
N ASP A 81 -6.28 16.05 -2.69
CA ASP A 81 -5.89 17.45 -2.89
C ASP A 81 -4.69 17.63 -3.83
N LEU A 82 -4.04 16.53 -4.23
CA LEU A 82 -2.84 16.52 -5.09
C LEU A 82 -1.68 17.38 -4.58
N ASP A 83 -1.59 17.60 -3.27
CA ASP A 83 -0.50 18.31 -2.63
C ASP A 83 0.80 17.49 -2.71
N GLU A 84 1.84 18.10 -3.28
CA GLU A 84 3.14 17.47 -3.55
C GLU A 84 3.89 17.07 -2.29
N GLU A 85 3.64 17.76 -1.17
CA GLU A 85 4.28 17.48 0.12
C GLU A 85 3.64 16.29 0.85
N LYS A 86 2.44 15.86 0.41
CA LYS A 86 1.72 14.75 1.03
C LYS A 86 2.40 13.43 0.71
N SER A 87 2.61 12.64 1.75
CA SER A 87 3.13 11.27 1.63
C SER A 87 2.42 10.30 2.57
N VAL A 88 2.27 9.06 2.12
CA VAL A 88 1.71 7.96 2.92
C VAL A 88 2.79 6.91 3.13
N VAL A 89 3.02 6.56 4.39
CA VAL A 89 4.04 5.60 4.83
C VAL A 89 3.36 4.33 5.30
N PHE A 90 3.48 3.26 4.53
CA PHE A 90 3.01 1.94 4.93
C PHE A 90 4.12 1.13 5.56
N HIS A 91 3.87 0.45 6.69
CA HIS A 91 4.91 -0.33 7.38
C HIS A 91 4.37 -1.59 8.06
N THR A 92 5.29 -2.52 8.36
CA THR A 92 5.01 -3.75 9.13
C THR A 92 5.51 -3.73 10.57
N LEU A 93 6.08 -2.60 11.03
CA LEU A 93 6.62 -2.48 12.39
C LEU A 93 5.62 -2.90 13.49
N PRO A 94 6.09 -3.55 14.58
CA PRO A 94 5.27 -3.88 15.75
C PRO A 94 4.57 -2.66 16.35
N THR A 95 3.42 -2.87 17.02
CA THR A 95 2.62 -1.80 17.62
C THR A 95 3.36 -0.95 18.65
N ALA A 96 4.35 -1.53 19.33
CA ALA A 96 5.16 -0.84 20.32
C ALA A 96 6.14 0.17 19.71
N ILE A 97 6.37 0.10 18.39
CA ILE A 97 7.32 0.97 17.69
C ILE A 97 6.53 2.02 16.92
N ASP A 98 6.71 3.28 17.29
CA ASP A 98 6.17 4.40 16.54
C ASP A 98 7.06 4.68 15.31
N PRO A 99 6.54 4.57 14.07
CA PRO A 99 7.30 4.87 12.86
C PRO A 99 7.73 6.35 12.75
N SER A 100 7.12 7.26 13.51
CA SER A 100 7.46 8.70 13.50
C SER A 100 8.72 9.01 14.31
N THR A 101 8.94 8.26 15.39
CA THR A 101 10.03 8.51 16.36
C THR A 101 11.40 8.08 15.83
N TYR A 102 11.43 7.13 14.89
CA TYR A 102 12.65 6.61 14.29
C TYR A 102 12.74 7.04 12.82
N PRO A 103 13.21 8.26 12.52
CA PRO A 103 13.73 8.52 11.19
C PRO A 103 14.86 7.49 10.97
N SER A 104 14.86 6.75 9.84
CA SER A 104 15.83 5.66 9.53
C SER A 104 17.30 6.11 9.43
N SER A 105 17.65 7.24 10.01
CA SER A 105 18.99 7.76 10.21
C SER A 105 19.76 6.89 11.20
N SER A 106 20.17 5.70 10.76
CA SER A 106 21.27 4.98 11.40
C SER A 106 22.08 4.22 10.37
N SER A 107 22.76 4.98 9.50
CA SER A 107 24.17 4.65 9.33
C SER A 107 24.82 5.10 10.64
N PRO A 108 25.36 4.18 11.47
CA PRO A 108 26.18 4.59 12.60
C PRO A 108 27.43 5.24 12.01
N GLN A 109 27.39 6.55 11.76
CA GLN A 109 28.64 7.26 11.60
C GLN A 109 29.41 7.02 12.91
N PRO A 110 30.60 6.41 12.84
CA PRO A 110 31.44 6.29 14.01
C PRO A 110 31.61 7.71 14.55
N ALA A 111 31.27 7.91 15.82
CA ALA A 111 31.42 9.19 16.49
C ALA A 111 32.89 9.62 16.38
N GLU A 112 33.21 10.40 15.35
CA GLU A 112 34.49 11.06 15.27
C GLU A 112 34.54 12.01 16.45
N ARG A 113 35.55 11.76 17.30
CA ARG A 113 35.83 12.50 18.52
C ARG A 113 36.20 13.93 18.17
N SER A 114 35.23 14.79 17.90
CA SER A 114 35.45 16.23 17.84
C SER A 114 35.46 16.77 19.26
N GLY A 115 36.65 17.12 19.74
CA GLY A 115 36.87 17.61 21.09
C GLY A 115 36.32 19.02 21.35
N GLY A 116 36.04 19.29 22.63
CA GLY A 116 36.25 20.60 23.25
C GLY A 116 35.18 21.67 23.03
N GLY A 117 34.01 21.51 23.65
CA GLY A 117 33.03 22.60 23.81
C GLY A 117 32.35 22.49 25.17
N LYS A 118 32.73 23.35 26.12
CA LYS A 118 32.22 23.40 27.49
C LYS A 118 31.01 24.34 27.53
N ASP A 119 29.83 23.85 27.20
CA ASP A 119 28.58 24.61 27.40
C ASP A 119 27.62 23.85 28.34
N THR A 120 27.33 24.52 29.45
CA THR A 120 26.46 24.08 30.53
C THR A 120 24.99 24.39 30.20
N SER A 121 24.27 23.45 29.61
CA SER A 121 22.81 23.54 29.51
C SER A 121 22.13 22.22 29.92
N LYS A 122 21.49 22.30 31.10
CA LYS A 122 20.30 21.59 31.62
C LYS A 122 19.98 20.19 31.02
N PRO A 123 20.08 19.11 31.82
CA PRO A 123 19.80 17.75 31.34
C PRO A 123 18.32 17.55 31.01
N SER A 124 18.02 17.29 29.74
CA SER A 124 16.74 16.76 29.28
C SER A 124 16.57 15.32 29.81
N PRO A 125 15.38 14.90 30.28
CA PRO A 125 15.16 13.56 30.82
C PRO A 125 15.47 12.49 29.76
N ALA A 126 16.38 11.57 30.11
CA ALA A 126 16.93 10.57 29.21
C ALA A 126 15.86 9.59 28.69
N PRO A 127 15.65 9.46 27.37
CA PRO A 127 14.73 8.48 26.77
C PRO A 127 15.37 7.10 26.65
N ASN A 128 15.78 6.50 27.77
CA ASN A 128 16.45 5.19 27.80
C ASN A 128 15.53 4.02 28.20
N THR A 129 14.23 4.12 27.94
CA THR A 129 13.34 2.97 28.11
C THR A 129 13.50 2.07 26.89
N SER A 130 14.34 1.04 27.00
CA SER A 130 14.46 0.01 25.96
C SER A 130 13.09 -0.63 25.73
N ILE A 131 12.57 -0.51 24.52
CA ILE A 131 11.29 -1.11 24.15
C ILE A 131 11.52 -2.61 24.02
N THR A 132 10.74 -3.41 24.76
CA THR A 132 10.78 -4.88 24.65
C THR A 132 9.58 -5.38 23.85
N ILE A 133 9.81 -6.29 22.90
CA ILE A 133 8.76 -6.97 22.14
C ILE A 133 8.83 -8.48 22.33
N THR A 134 7.68 -9.13 22.21
CA THR A 134 7.58 -10.59 22.22
C THR A 134 7.97 -11.17 20.86
N SER A 135 8.51 -12.38 20.84
CA SER A 135 8.87 -13.07 19.59
C SER A 135 7.68 -13.32 18.65
N LYS A 136 6.47 -13.50 19.21
CA LYS A 136 5.23 -13.57 18.42
C LYS A 136 4.91 -12.25 17.72
N ALA A 137 5.16 -11.11 18.37
CA ALA A 137 4.99 -9.81 17.73
C ALA A 137 6.04 -9.60 16.63
N ALA A 138 7.28 -10.04 16.88
CA ALA A 138 8.36 -9.99 15.92
C ALA A 138 8.06 -10.82 14.65
N SER A 139 7.63 -12.08 14.78
CA SER A 139 7.32 -12.94 13.62
C SER A 139 6.22 -12.35 12.73
N SER A 140 5.21 -11.71 13.34
CA SER A 140 4.09 -11.10 12.61
C SER A 140 4.53 -9.99 11.64
N THR A 141 5.61 -9.26 11.95
CA THR A 141 6.14 -8.20 11.09
C THR A 141 6.59 -8.74 9.73
N THR A 142 7.24 -9.90 9.71
CA THR A 142 7.70 -10.55 8.48
C THR A 142 6.54 -11.11 7.67
N ASP A 143 5.56 -11.74 8.34
CA ASP A 143 4.39 -12.36 7.71
C ASP A 143 3.49 -11.35 6.98
N LEU A 144 3.55 -10.07 7.38
CA LEU A 144 2.73 -9.01 6.81
C LEU A 144 3.33 -8.35 5.56
N ILE A 145 4.60 -8.63 5.21
CA ILE A 145 5.28 -8.02 4.06
C ILE A 145 4.55 -8.31 2.73
N PRO A 146 4.12 -9.55 2.40
CA PRO A 146 3.38 -9.80 1.16
C PRO A 146 2.05 -9.04 1.08
N ARG A 147 1.39 -8.86 2.24
CA ARG A 147 0.14 -8.10 2.35
C ARG A 147 0.38 -6.60 2.14
N LEU A 148 1.44 -6.06 2.74
CA LEU A 148 1.89 -4.68 2.52
C LEU A 148 2.08 -4.39 1.03
N LEU A 149 2.83 -5.24 0.33
CA LEU A 149 3.07 -5.10 -1.11
C LEU A 149 1.76 -5.11 -1.91
N SER A 150 0.82 -5.99 -1.54
CA SER A 150 -0.50 -6.06 -2.18
C SER A 150 -1.31 -4.78 -1.98
N VAL A 151 -1.28 -4.17 -0.80
CA VAL A 151 -1.98 -2.90 -0.50
C VAL A 151 -1.41 -1.76 -1.34
N VAL A 152 -0.09 -1.59 -1.33
CA VAL A 152 0.63 -0.55 -2.06
C VAL A 152 0.36 -0.66 -3.57
N GLU A 153 0.42 -1.87 -4.10
CA GLU A 153 0.25 -2.10 -5.53
C GLU A 153 -1.21 -1.89 -6.01
N ILE A 154 -2.21 -2.25 -5.20
CA ILE A 154 -3.61 -1.91 -5.49
C ILE A 154 -3.82 -0.40 -5.39
N LEU A 155 -3.27 0.25 -4.36
CA LEU A 155 -3.37 1.70 -4.18
C LEU A 155 -2.84 2.47 -5.39
N LYS A 156 -1.65 2.12 -5.90
CA LYS A 156 -1.08 2.74 -7.10
C LYS A 156 -2.01 2.61 -8.32
N ARG A 157 -2.60 1.42 -8.54
CA ARG A 157 -3.53 1.18 -9.66
C ARG A 157 -4.82 1.99 -9.52
N GLU A 158 -5.43 2.01 -8.35
CA GLU A 158 -6.65 2.78 -8.10
C GLU A 158 -6.41 4.29 -8.18
N PHE A 159 -5.24 4.76 -7.73
CA PHE A 159 -4.84 6.16 -7.87
C PHE A 159 -4.73 6.58 -9.34
N MET A 160 -4.03 5.79 -10.17
CA MET A 160 -3.93 6.04 -11.61
C MET A 160 -5.31 6.04 -12.28
N LYS A 161 -6.19 5.09 -11.93
CA LYS A 161 -7.56 5.03 -12.45
C LYS A 161 -8.35 6.30 -12.11
N LYS A 162 -8.23 6.81 -10.88
CA LYS A 162 -8.86 8.08 -10.48
C LYS A 162 -8.31 9.28 -11.26
N LEU A 163 -7.01 9.31 -11.56
CA LEU A 163 -6.42 10.36 -12.39
C LEU A 163 -6.94 10.33 -13.83
N GLU A 164 -7.10 9.12 -14.41
CA GLU A 164 -7.70 8.93 -15.74
C GLU A 164 -9.15 9.43 -15.78
N GLU A 165 -9.94 9.10 -14.76
CA GLU A 165 -11.34 9.51 -14.63
C GLU A 165 -11.48 11.04 -14.48
N LYS A 166 -10.64 11.66 -13.64
CA LYS A 166 -10.61 13.12 -13.44
C LYS A 166 -9.98 13.87 -14.63
N ARG A 167 -9.43 13.16 -15.63
CA ARG A 167 -8.66 13.73 -16.77
C ARG A 167 -7.59 14.72 -16.31
N SER A 168 -6.90 14.40 -15.22
CA SER A 168 -5.85 15.26 -14.69
C SER A 168 -4.76 15.42 -15.77
N PRO A 169 -4.35 16.65 -16.13
CA PRO A 169 -3.28 16.86 -17.10
C PRO A 169 -1.95 16.28 -16.60
N ARG A 170 -1.81 16.14 -15.28
CA ARG A 170 -0.66 15.54 -14.62
C ARG A 170 -0.96 14.06 -14.35
N MET A 171 -0.83 13.24 -15.39
CA MET A 171 -0.90 11.77 -15.32
C MET A 171 0.35 11.15 -14.64
N LYS A 172 0.83 11.80 -13.56
CA LYS A 172 1.98 11.37 -12.78
C LYS A 172 1.52 10.35 -11.75
N GLY A 173 2.22 9.22 -11.67
CA GLY A 173 1.98 8.22 -10.64
C GLY A 173 2.55 8.64 -9.28
N LEU A 174 2.37 7.77 -8.28
CA LEU A 174 2.96 7.92 -6.95
C LEU A 174 4.41 7.41 -6.98
N GLU A 175 5.39 8.25 -6.66
CA GLU A 175 6.77 7.83 -6.45
C GLU A 175 6.87 6.88 -5.25
N GLN A 176 7.77 5.90 -5.31
CA GLN A 176 7.88 4.85 -4.30
C GLN A 176 9.29 4.80 -3.70
N TYR A 177 9.37 4.80 -2.37
CA TYR A 177 10.61 4.66 -1.60
C TYR A 177 10.50 3.45 -0.69
N ASN A 178 11.39 2.48 -0.87
CA ASN A 178 11.39 1.25 -0.08
C ASN A 178 12.52 1.26 0.95
N GLU A 179 12.19 0.93 2.18
CA GLU A 179 13.13 0.78 3.27
C GLU A 179 12.97 -0.62 3.87
N LEU A 180 14.09 -1.31 4.02
CA LEU A 180 14.20 -2.60 4.69
C LEU A 180 15.13 -2.43 5.89
N GLY A 181 14.74 -2.98 7.03
CA GLY A 181 15.54 -2.95 8.24
C GLY A 181 15.25 -4.15 9.13
N SER A 182 15.93 -4.20 10.28
CA SER A 182 15.67 -5.18 11.33
C SER A 182 15.19 -4.48 12.60
N VAL A 183 14.26 -5.09 13.32
CA VAL A 183 13.69 -4.50 14.54
C VAL A 183 14.76 -4.36 15.62
N GLU A 184 15.74 -5.25 15.65
CA GLU A 184 16.87 -5.23 16.57
C GLU A 184 17.78 -4.01 16.35
N ALA A 185 17.90 -3.52 15.11
CA ALA A 185 18.65 -2.30 14.79
C ALA A 185 17.97 -1.03 15.35
N LEU A 186 16.66 -1.08 15.62
CA LEU A 186 15.91 0.00 16.26
C LEU A 186 16.09 0.02 17.79
N ARG A 187 17.06 -0.73 18.33
CA ARG A 187 17.31 -0.89 19.77
C ARG A 187 16.14 -1.47 20.55
N VAL A 188 15.28 -2.22 19.86
CA VAL A 188 14.17 -2.95 20.48
C VAL A 188 14.67 -4.34 20.86
N THR A 189 14.53 -4.69 22.13
CA THR A 189 14.90 -6.00 22.65
C THR A 189 13.78 -7.00 22.39
N VAL A 190 14.09 -8.10 21.70
CA VAL A 190 13.14 -9.20 21.51
C VAL A 190 13.34 -10.20 22.65
N SER A 191 12.30 -10.41 23.47
CA SER A 191 12.33 -11.38 24.57
C SER A 191 11.42 -12.56 24.25
N ASP A 192 11.98 -13.78 24.28
CA ASP A 192 11.22 -15.03 24.13
C ASP A 192 10.46 -15.43 25.39
N VAL A 193 10.89 -14.89 26.55
CA VAL A 193 10.31 -15.21 27.85
C VAL A 193 9.32 -14.10 28.20
N ALA A 194 8.07 -14.46 28.45
CA ALA A 194 7.11 -13.58 29.10
C ALA A 194 7.70 -13.20 30.48
N VAL A 195 8.28 -12.01 30.58
CA VAL A 195 8.86 -11.48 31.82
C VAL A 195 7.70 -11.12 32.76
N GLU A 196 7.04 -12.13 33.32
CA GLU A 196 5.97 -11.92 34.30
C GLU A 196 6.42 -12.17 35.75
N ASN A 197 7.64 -12.66 36.01
CA ASN A 197 7.98 -13.17 37.35
C ASN A 197 9.37 -12.81 37.93
N ALA A 198 10.00 -11.69 37.54
CA ALA A 198 11.40 -11.42 37.93
C ALA A 198 11.68 -10.07 38.61
N VAL A 199 10.69 -9.45 39.24
CA VAL A 199 10.92 -8.27 40.10
C VAL A 199 10.37 -8.64 41.46
N ASP A 200 11.23 -8.97 42.44
CA ASP A 200 10.98 -8.72 43.87
C ASP A 200 12.13 -9.16 44.82
N ASP A 201 13.22 -9.78 44.37
CA ASP A 201 14.27 -10.25 45.31
C ASP A 201 15.65 -9.58 45.09
N ALA A 202 15.71 -8.26 45.27
CA ALA A 202 16.97 -7.49 45.26
C ALA A 202 17.09 -6.62 46.53
N GLY A 203 17.02 -7.26 47.69
CA GLY A 203 17.29 -6.66 48.99
C GLY A 203 18.71 -6.95 49.51
N LYS A 204 19.59 -5.94 49.41
CA LYS A 204 20.71 -5.63 50.35
C LYS A 204 21.71 -6.76 50.71
N GLY A 205 22.83 -6.81 50.00
CA GLY A 205 24.09 -7.42 50.49
C GLY A 205 25.31 -6.70 49.91
N GLN A 206 25.95 -5.83 50.68
CA GLN A 206 27.12 -5.05 50.26
C GLN A 206 28.43 -5.80 50.55
N GLY A 207 29.28 -5.96 49.54
CA GLY A 207 30.75 -5.90 49.74
C GLY A 207 31.60 -7.07 49.25
N GLN A 208 31.13 -8.33 49.34
CA GLN A 208 31.95 -9.50 48.95
C GLN A 208 31.40 -10.28 47.73
N GLY A 209 30.20 -9.95 47.26
CA GLY A 209 29.54 -10.70 46.18
C GLY A 209 29.91 -10.27 44.75
N GLN A 210 30.78 -9.28 44.54
CA GLN A 210 31.06 -8.79 43.18
C GLN A 210 31.90 -9.78 42.37
N GLU A 211 32.96 -10.33 42.97
CA GLU A 211 33.82 -11.31 42.29
C GLU A 211 33.07 -12.62 42.00
N GLU A 212 32.24 -13.09 42.95
CA GLU A 212 31.38 -14.25 42.75
C GLU A 212 30.30 -14.00 41.68
N ALA A 213 29.70 -12.81 41.64
CA ALA A 213 28.74 -12.43 40.61
C ALA A 213 29.39 -12.35 39.22
N GLU A 214 30.62 -11.83 39.12
CA GLU A 214 31.38 -11.79 37.87
C GLU A 214 31.76 -13.20 37.40
N LYS A 215 32.17 -14.08 38.31
CA LYS A 215 32.44 -15.48 38.02
C LYS A 215 31.18 -16.19 37.52
N GLN A 216 30.06 -16.09 38.23
CA GLN A 216 28.77 -16.66 37.81
C GLN A 216 28.32 -16.11 36.45
N ARG A 217 28.53 -14.81 36.19
CA ARG A 217 28.24 -14.20 34.89
C ARG A 217 29.11 -14.80 33.79
N SER A 218 30.42 -14.94 34.03
CA SER A 218 31.35 -15.52 33.06
C SER A 218 31.06 -16.99 32.78
N GLU A 219 30.70 -17.78 33.80
CA GLU A 219 30.30 -19.18 33.67
C GLU A 219 29.00 -19.31 32.89
N ARG A 220 28.01 -18.43 33.11
CA ARG A 220 26.78 -18.40 32.29
C ARG A 220 27.06 -18.06 30.83
N ILE A 221 27.98 -17.12 30.56
CA ILE A 221 28.37 -16.77 29.20
C ILE A 221 29.10 -17.95 28.54
N LEU A 222 30.07 -18.55 29.22
CA LEU A 222 30.77 -19.74 28.73
C LEU A 222 29.81 -20.91 28.51
N GLN A 223 28.87 -21.16 29.42
CA GLN A 223 27.84 -22.19 29.27
C GLN A 223 26.94 -21.91 28.07
N ALA A 224 26.52 -20.65 27.86
CA ALA A 224 25.73 -20.25 26.69
C ALA A 224 26.51 -20.41 25.37
N LEU A 225 27.84 -20.24 25.39
CA LEU A 225 28.71 -20.35 24.20
C LEU A 225 29.26 -21.76 23.93
N SER A 226 29.44 -22.58 24.97
CA SER A 226 30.10 -23.90 24.91
C SER A 226 29.15 -25.06 24.56
N GLY A 227 27.84 -24.82 24.51
CA GLY A 227 26.86 -25.84 24.14
C GLY A 227 26.84 -26.16 22.65
N LYS A 228 26.29 -27.32 22.29
CA LYS A 228 25.93 -27.66 20.90
C LYS A 228 24.85 -26.73 20.31
N ASN A 229 24.20 -25.94 21.17
CA ASN A 229 23.18 -24.96 20.83
C ASN A 229 23.78 -23.56 20.95
N TYR A 230 24.47 -23.10 19.91
CA TYR A 230 24.95 -21.72 19.84
C TYR A 230 23.77 -20.74 19.90
N PRO A 231 23.90 -19.60 20.60
CA PRO A 231 22.89 -18.56 20.59
C PRO A 231 22.57 -18.15 19.15
N ARG A 232 21.34 -18.41 18.71
CA ARG A 232 20.90 -18.00 17.38
C ARG A 232 20.59 -16.51 17.42
N GLN A 233 21.36 -15.71 16.69
CA GLN A 233 21.00 -14.32 16.43
C GLN A 233 19.81 -14.31 15.47
N SER A 234 18.60 -14.19 16.02
CA SER A 234 17.41 -13.95 15.23
C SER A 234 17.38 -12.48 14.82
N GLN A 235 17.15 -12.21 13.54
CA GLN A 235 16.86 -10.87 13.05
C GLN A 235 15.43 -10.84 12.52
N THR A 236 14.68 -9.84 12.94
CA THR A 236 13.29 -9.67 12.57
C THR A 236 13.19 -8.59 11.51
N PRO A 237 13.09 -8.95 10.22
CA PRO A 237 13.02 -7.96 9.16
C PRO A 237 11.70 -7.21 9.22
N TYR A 238 11.74 -5.90 8.97
CA TYR A 238 10.57 -5.07 8.70
C TYR A 238 10.71 -4.37 7.35
N MET A 239 9.57 -3.95 6.81
CA MET A 239 9.54 -3.16 5.58
C MET A 239 8.71 -1.90 5.80
N ARG A 240 9.18 -0.79 5.21
CA ARG A 240 8.48 0.49 5.13
C ARG A 240 8.48 0.95 3.68
N ILE A 241 7.32 1.40 3.21
CA ILE A 241 7.13 1.90 1.84
C ILE A 241 6.48 3.27 1.94
N THR A 242 7.18 4.29 1.45
CA THR A 242 6.66 5.65 1.37
C THR A 242 6.20 5.91 -0.06
N LEU A 243 4.97 6.39 -0.20
CA LEU A 243 4.40 6.86 -1.46
C LEU A 243 4.25 8.39 -1.41
N SER A 244 4.73 9.09 -2.44
CA SER A 244 4.62 10.56 -2.56
C SER A 244 4.32 10.99 -3.99
N LEU A 245 3.83 12.22 -4.18
CA LEU A 245 3.61 12.80 -5.50
C LEU A 245 4.87 13.46 -6.09
N ALA A 246 5.68 14.06 -5.22
CA ALA A 246 6.99 14.62 -5.55
C ALA A 246 8.13 13.69 -5.14
N GLU A 247 9.29 13.93 -5.74
CA GLU A 247 10.52 13.23 -5.37
C GLU A 247 11.00 13.68 -3.99
N ARG A 248 11.56 12.74 -3.23
CA ARG A 248 12.02 12.90 -1.85
C ARG A 248 13.47 12.45 -1.70
N PRO A 249 14.45 13.33 -2.01
CA PRO A 249 15.87 13.00 -1.87
C PRO A 249 16.26 12.70 -0.42
N ASP A 250 15.55 13.30 0.54
CA ASP A 250 15.75 13.06 1.98
C ASP A 250 15.56 11.58 2.38
N LEU A 251 14.70 10.84 1.66
CA LEU A 251 14.52 9.40 1.88
C LEU A 251 15.65 8.57 1.26
N VAL A 252 16.18 9.00 0.11
CA VAL A 252 17.29 8.33 -0.56
C VAL A 252 18.58 8.49 0.26
N GLU A 253 18.81 9.68 0.83
CA GLU A 253 19.93 9.93 1.76
C GLU A 253 19.85 9.06 3.01
N ARG A 254 18.64 8.69 3.43
CA ARG A 254 18.41 7.73 4.53
C ARG A 254 18.63 6.26 4.12
N GLY A 255 18.98 6.01 2.86
CA GLY A 255 19.20 4.66 2.33
C GLY A 255 17.94 3.98 1.79
N ALA A 256 16.84 4.71 1.56
CA ALA A 256 15.68 4.14 0.90
C ALA A 256 15.96 3.90 -0.59
N THR A 257 15.53 2.75 -1.09
CA THR A 257 15.59 2.44 -2.53
C THR A 257 14.47 3.18 -3.25
N TYR A 258 14.85 4.16 -4.06
CA TYR A 258 13.93 4.89 -4.93
C TYR A 258 13.49 4.02 -6.11
N ILE A 259 12.19 3.96 -6.34
CA ILE A 259 11.56 3.36 -7.50
C ILE A 259 10.70 4.44 -8.13
N SER A 260 11.18 4.95 -9.26
CA SER A 260 10.38 5.88 -10.06
C SER A 260 9.16 5.16 -10.59
N THR A 261 8.00 5.78 -10.46
CA THR A 261 6.79 5.27 -11.10
C THR A 261 6.81 5.68 -12.56
N THR A 262 7.64 4.98 -13.35
CA THR A 262 7.58 5.06 -14.81
C THR A 262 6.15 4.78 -15.23
N CYS A 263 5.57 5.78 -15.88
CA CYS A 263 4.16 5.89 -16.22
C CYS A 263 3.63 4.55 -16.76
N TYR A 264 2.72 3.90 -16.03
CA TYR A 264 2.01 2.69 -16.48
C TYR A 264 1.15 2.92 -17.75
N SER A 265 1.23 4.11 -18.38
CA SER A 265 0.54 4.45 -19.62
C SER A 265 0.93 3.54 -20.79
N GLN A 266 2.08 2.86 -20.68
CA GLN A 266 2.33 1.68 -21.49
C GLN A 266 1.69 0.48 -20.83
N ALA A 267 0.35 0.41 -20.86
CA ALA A 267 -0.30 -0.88 -21.01
C ALA A 267 0.46 -1.57 -22.14
N LEU A 268 1.31 -2.55 -21.77
CA LEU A 268 2.21 -3.23 -22.71
C LEU A 268 1.38 -3.52 -23.94
N LYS A 269 1.88 -3.18 -25.13
CA LYS A 269 1.13 -3.25 -26.40
C LYS A 269 0.32 -4.56 -26.55
N SER A 270 0.78 -5.64 -25.92
CA SER A 270 0.08 -6.93 -25.79
C SER A 270 -1.26 -6.91 -25.03
N GLY A 271 -1.41 -6.13 -23.95
CA GLY A 271 -2.64 -6.00 -23.16
C GLY A 271 -3.76 -5.31 -23.95
N LYS A 272 -3.44 -4.20 -24.62
CA LYS A 272 -4.36 -3.50 -25.53
C LYS A 272 -4.78 -4.42 -26.69
N ALA A 273 -3.85 -5.19 -27.25
CA ALA A 273 -4.16 -6.16 -28.30
C ALA A 273 -5.11 -7.27 -27.83
N ARG A 274 -4.90 -7.83 -26.63
CA ARG A 274 -5.77 -8.87 -26.05
C ARG A 274 -7.16 -8.33 -25.70
N ALA A 275 -7.24 -7.12 -25.13
CA ALA A 275 -8.51 -6.46 -24.84
C ALA A 275 -9.32 -6.19 -26.13
N LYS A 276 -8.66 -5.66 -27.17
CA LYS A 276 -9.29 -5.46 -28.50
C LYS A 276 -9.75 -6.79 -29.11
N LYS A 277 -8.96 -7.86 -28.98
CA LYS A 277 -9.33 -9.21 -29.46
C LYS A 277 -10.56 -9.76 -28.71
N ARG A 278 -10.65 -9.56 -27.38
CA ARG A 278 -11.81 -9.98 -26.57
C ARG A 278 -13.06 -9.16 -26.91
N ALA A 279 -12.93 -7.84 -27.04
CA ALA A 279 -14.03 -6.97 -27.44
C ALA A 279 -14.57 -7.34 -28.83
N LYS A 280 -13.68 -7.58 -29.81
CA LYS A 280 -14.07 -8.02 -31.15
C LYS A 280 -14.76 -9.39 -31.12
N LYS A 281 -14.27 -10.34 -30.31
CA LYS A 281 -14.92 -11.66 -30.15
C LYS A 281 -16.31 -11.55 -29.51
N ALA A 282 -16.47 -10.69 -28.50
CA ALA A 282 -17.76 -10.45 -27.86
C ALA A 282 -18.77 -9.80 -28.83
N GLN A 283 -18.33 -8.85 -29.65
CA GLN A 283 -19.18 -8.25 -30.69
C GLN A 283 -19.62 -9.27 -31.76
N VAL A 284 -18.73 -10.18 -32.18
CA VAL A 284 -19.08 -11.24 -33.12
C VAL A 284 -20.11 -12.20 -32.53
N LEU A 285 -19.93 -12.63 -31.27
CA LEU A 285 -20.90 -13.47 -30.58
C LEU A 285 -22.27 -12.79 -30.43
N ALA A 286 -22.30 -11.51 -30.05
CA ALA A 286 -23.54 -10.76 -29.94
C ALA A 286 -24.27 -10.62 -31.28
N LEU A 287 -23.54 -10.48 -32.40
CA LEU A 287 -24.12 -10.44 -33.74
C LEU A 287 -24.68 -11.80 -34.18
N GLU A 288 -24.01 -12.90 -33.84
CA GLU A 288 -24.53 -14.25 -34.13
C GLU A 288 -25.79 -14.55 -33.32
N GLU A 289 -25.82 -14.18 -32.05
CA GLU A 289 -26.99 -14.34 -31.18
C GLU A 289 -28.18 -13.50 -31.68
N ALA A 290 -27.94 -12.25 -32.09
CA ALA A 290 -28.96 -11.40 -32.69
C ALA A 290 -29.51 -11.97 -34.01
N LYS A 291 -28.65 -12.53 -34.87
CA LYS A 291 -29.10 -13.17 -36.12
C LYS A 291 -29.95 -14.41 -35.85
N LYS A 292 -29.59 -15.21 -34.85
CA LYS A 292 -30.36 -16.39 -34.45
C LYS A 292 -31.75 -16.00 -33.95
N ALA A 293 -31.85 -14.96 -33.12
CA ALA A 293 -33.13 -14.47 -32.60
C ALA A 293 -34.09 -13.97 -33.71
N ILE A 294 -33.57 -13.30 -34.74
CA ILE A 294 -34.38 -12.85 -35.90
C ILE A 294 -34.88 -14.06 -36.71
N GLY A 295 -34.04 -15.09 -36.87
CA GLY A 295 -34.42 -16.32 -37.58
C GLY A 295 -35.55 -17.08 -36.87
N GLU A 296 -35.52 -17.16 -35.54
CA GLU A 296 -36.58 -17.80 -34.75
C GLU A 296 -37.89 -16.99 -34.76
N ALA A 297 -37.83 -15.65 -34.70
CA ALA A 297 -39.02 -14.80 -34.79
C ALA A 297 -39.70 -14.84 -36.17
N SER A 298 -38.93 -15.09 -37.24
CA SER A 298 -39.49 -15.25 -38.60
C SER A 298 -40.17 -16.60 -38.82
N ALA A 299 -39.99 -17.57 -37.92
CA ALA A 299 -40.60 -18.90 -38.00
C ALA A 299 -41.91 -19.01 -37.20
N GLU A 300 -42.46 -17.89 -36.72
CA GLU A 300 -43.73 -17.89 -36.02
C GLU A 300 -44.86 -18.32 -36.98
N PRO A 301 -45.53 -19.45 -36.70
CA PRO A 301 -46.45 -20.09 -37.64
C PRO A 301 -47.74 -19.28 -37.74
N ALA A 302 -48.13 -18.96 -38.98
CA ALA A 302 -49.46 -18.50 -39.32
C ALA A 302 -50.50 -19.58 -38.97
N ALA A 303 -50.91 -19.65 -37.71
CA ALA A 303 -51.95 -20.55 -37.26
C ALA A 303 -52.93 -19.83 -36.32
N SER A 304 -54.20 -19.87 -36.74
CA SER A 304 -55.39 -19.75 -35.90
C SER A 304 -55.97 -18.35 -35.65
N THR A 305 -56.44 -17.70 -36.72
CA THR A 305 -57.65 -16.86 -36.68
C THR A 305 -58.88 -17.77 -36.42
N ALA A 306 -59.10 -18.17 -35.18
CA ALA A 306 -60.33 -18.84 -34.76
C ALA A 306 -61.36 -17.77 -34.36
N ALA A 307 -62.42 -17.68 -35.15
CA ALA A 307 -63.53 -16.74 -35.01
C ALA A 307 -64.24 -16.87 -33.65
N PRO A 308 -64.68 -15.75 -33.02
CA PRO A 308 -65.57 -15.80 -31.87
C PRO A 308 -66.97 -16.24 -32.32
N ALA A 309 -67.38 -17.43 -31.87
CA ALA A 309 -68.74 -17.94 -32.05
C ALA A 309 -69.72 -17.12 -31.22
N GLU A 310 -70.50 -16.30 -31.93
CA GLU A 310 -71.70 -15.63 -31.47
C GLU A 310 -72.76 -16.68 -31.09
N LYS A 311 -73.09 -16.83 -29.80
CA LYS A 311 -74.26 -17.60 -29.35
C LYS A 311 -75.30 -16.67 -28.73
N LYS A 312 -76.43 -16.62 -29.43
CA LYS A 312 -77.65 -15.86 -29.15
C LYS A 312 -78.74 -16.81 -28.61
N ALA A 313 -79.30 -16.43 -27.46
CA ALA A 313 -80.70 -16.57 -27.02
C ALA A 313 -81.32 -17.91 -26.54
N ARG A 314 -82.28 -17.70 -25.61
CA ARG A 314 -83.36 -18.54 -25.02
C ARG A 314 -82.92 -19.37 -23.80
N SER A 315 -83.52 -19.23 -22.62
CA SER A 315 -84.91 -18.92 -22.23
C SER A 315 -84.97 -18.08 -20.95
#